data_AF-A0A661YUU2-F1
#
_entry.id   AF-A0A661YUU2-F1
#
_cell.length_a   1.000
_cell.length_b   1.000
_cell.length_c   1.000
_cell.angle_alpha   90.00
_cell.angle_beta   90.00
_cell.angle_gamma   90.00
#
_symmetry.space_group_name_H-M   'P 1'
#
loop_
_entity.id
_entity.type
_entity.pdbx_description
1 polymer ?
#
loop_
_entity_poly.entity_id
_entity_poly.type
_entity_poly.pdbx_seq_one_letter_code
_entity_poly.pdbx_strand_id
1 'polypeptide(L)'
;GIMPYISASIVVQLLGMAIPYFQKLQKEGESGRKKINQITRYLTILITGFQALAYIANLVSQLRSPDGSITAIMPFEGTMVSPFFWVSSTVILISGTMFVMWLGERITDKGIGNGISLIIMIGIIARLPFALVGEFISRLEEQGGGLVYFIIEIAILVFVILLTILLVQGTRRIPVQYAKRIVGNKQYGGVRQYIPLKVNAAGVMPIIFAQAIMFLPLTVAGFTNTDMSGFISAFSNINGFWYNMVFFFMILLFTYFYTAITINPSQMAEDMKKNGGFIPGVKPGRKTAEFIDNVMSKITLPGSMFLGLVAIMPALVAQIGVNQQFAQFYGGTSLLILVGVVLDTLQQVESHLLMRHYDGLTKSGRIKGRSSFSM
;
A
#
# COMPACT_ATOMS: atom_id res chain seq x y z
N GLY A 1 6.58 -11.27 -11.11
CA GLY A 1 6.55 -10.09 -10.22
C GLY A 1 5.65 -10.38 -9.02
N ILE A 2 5.45 -9.45 -8.09
CA ILE A 2 4.67 -9.72 -6.86
C ILE A 2 3.16 -9.38 -6.98
N MET A 3 2.74 -8.77 -8.11
CA MET A 3 1.35 -8.38 -8.37
C MET A 3 0.30 -9.51 -8.23
N PRO A 4 0.55 -10.76 -8.67
CA PRO A 4 -0.41 -11.84 -8.48
C PRO A 4 -0.66 -12.15 -7.00
N TYR A 5 0.38 -12.05 -6.16
CA TYR A 5 0.24 -12.22 -4.71
C TYR A 5 -0.58 -11.11 -4.08
N ILE A 6 -0.34 -9.86 -4.50
CA ILE A 6 -1.14 -8.71 -4.04
C ILE A 6 -2.61 -8.95 -4.36
N SER A 7 -2.92 -9.34 -5.59
CA SER A 7 -4.28 -9.64 -6.03
C SER A 7 -4.91 -10.75 -5.19
N ALA A 8 -4.15 -11.80 -4.87
CA ALA A 8 -4.62 -12.88 -4.02
C ALA A 8 -4.87 -12.43 -2.57
N SER A 9 -3.95 -11.65 -1.99
CA SER A 9 -4.07 -11.11 -0.64
C SER A 9 -5.29 -10.20 -0.52
N ILE A 10 -5.54 -9.38 -1.54
CA ILE A 10 -6.71 -8.54 -1.69
C ILE A 10 -8.00 -9.37 -1.65
N VAL A 11 -8.08 -10.43 -2.46
CA VAL A 11 -9.24 -11.32 -2.49
C VAL A 11 -9.47 -11.95 -1.12
N VAL A 12 -8.41 -12.46 -0.49
CA VAL A 12 -8.53 -13.08 0.85
C VAL A 12 -8.91 -12.07 1.92
N GLN A 13 -8.45 -10.81 1.84
CA GLN A 13 -8.91 -9.74 2.73
C GLN A 13 -10.39 -9.43 2.52
N LEU A 14 -10.85 -9.31 1.28
CA LEU A 14 -12.28 -9.12 0.94
C LEU A 14 -13.15 -10.29 1.44
N LEU A 15 -12.71 -11.53 1.24
CA LEU A 15 -13.36 -12.73 1.78
C LEU A 15 -13.35 -12.74 3.32
N GLY A 16 -12.27 -12.27 3.92
CA GLY A 16 -12.12 -11.96 5.34
C GLY A 16 -13.24 -11.09 5.87
N MET A 17 -13.70 -10.13 5.08
CA MET A 17 -14.72 -9.18 5.50
C MET A 17 -16.14 -9.68 5.20
N ALA A 18 -16.34 -10.36 4.07
CA ALA A 18 -17.66 -10.83 3.64
C ALA A 18 -18.09 -12.16 4.29
N ILE A 19 -17.15 -13.05 4.62
CA ILE A 19 -17.46 -14.42 5.05
C ILE A 19 -17.10 -14.60 6.54
N PRO A 20 -18.07 -14.95 7.40
CA PRO A 20 -17.85 -15.14 8.84
C PRO A 20 -16.77 -16.17 9.20
N TYR A 21 -16.56 -17.17 8.33
CA TYR A 21 -15.50 -18.17 8.47
C TYR A 21 -14.11 -17.53 8.50
N PHE A 22 -13.83 -16.64 7.55
CA PHE A 22 -12.54 -15.95 7.51
C PHE A 22 -12.42 -14.90 8.64
N GLN A 23 -13.52 -14.27 9.06
CA GLN A 23 -13.53 -13.41 10.26
C GLN A 23 -13.17 -14.18 11.54
N LYS A 24 -13.65 -15.43 11.69
CA LYS A 24 -13.29 -16.31 12.81
C LYS A 24 -11.81 -16.68 12.75
N LEU A 25 -11.31 -17.07 11.58
CA LEU A 25 -9.88 -17.34 11.38
C LEU A 25 -9.00 -16.13 11.71
N GLN A 26 -9.42 -14.91 11.42
CA GLN A 26 -8.68 -13.71 11.81
C GLN A 26 -8.61 -13.52 13.34
N LYS A 27 -9.60 -14.02 14.08
CA LYS A 27 -9.69 -13.95 15.55
C LYS A 27 -8.95 -15.08 16.28
N GLU A 28 -8.60 -16.17 15.58
CA GLU A 28 -7.89 -17.32 16.14
C GLU A 28 -6.38 -17.07 16.39
N GLY A 29 -5.89 -15.85 16.15
CA GLY A 29 -4.50 -15.47 16.43
C GLY A 29 -3.51 -16.03 15.42
N GLU A 30 -2.39 -16.59 15.89
CA GLU A 30 -1.29 -17.04 15.01
C GLU A 30 -1.66 -18.25 14.13
N SER A 31 -2.43 -19.21 14.65
CA SER A 31 -2.86 -20.38 13.89
C SER A 31 -3.77 -19.97 12.72
N GLY A 32 -4.71 -19.07 12.98
CA GLY A 32 -5.60 -18.50 11.99
C GLY A 32 -4.88 -17.69 10.91
N ARG A 33 -3.91 -16.84 11.31
CA ARG A 33 -3.04 -16.11 10.37
C ARG A 33 -2.25 -17.04 9.46
N LYS A 34 -1.66 -18.13 9.99
CA LYS A 34 -0.95 -19.13 9.17
C LYS A 34 -1.88 -19.76 8.13
N LYS A 35 -3.12 -20.08 8.51
CA LYS A 35 -4.11 -20.68 7.60
C LYS A 35 -4.58 -19.71 6.52
N ILE A 36 -4.81 -18.45 6.87
CA ILE A 36 -5.13 -17.37 5.91
C ILE A 36 -3.97 -17.20 4.92
N ASN A 37 -2.72 -17.20 5.39
CA ASN A 37 -1.55 -17.12 4.53
C ASN A 37 -1.48 -18.32 3.58
N GLN A 38 -1.72 -19.55 4.07
CA GLN A 38 -1.74 -20.74 3.23
C GLN A 38 -2.81 -20.66 2.12
N ILE A 39 -4.02 -20.19 2.44
CA ILE A 39 -5.08 -19.96 1.45
C ILE A 39 -4.62 -18.92 0.42
N THR A 40 -4.01 -17.83 0.88
CA THR A 40 -3.47 -16.77 0.01
C THR A 40 -2.41 -17.32 -0.94
N ARG A 41 -1.55 -18.24 -0.49
CA ARG A 41 -0.54 -18.90 -1.34
C ARG A 41 -1.19 -19.71 -2.46
N TYR A 42 -2.14 -20.57 -2.13
CA TYR A 42 -2.83 -21.39 -3.13
C TYR A 42 -3.58 -20.53 -4.15
N LEU A 43 -4.24 -19.48 -3.67
CA LEU A 43 -4.97 -18.54 -4.52
C LEU A 43 -4.01 -17.73 -5.41
N THR A 44 -2.81 -17.41 -4.92
CA THR A 44 -1.78 -16.77 -5.74
C THR A 44 -1.31 -17.66 -6.88
N ILE A 45 -1.08 -18.95 -6.63
CA ILE A 45 -0.67 -19.90 -7.69
C ILE A 45 -1.74 -19.94 -8.78
N LEU A 46 -3.01 -20.04 -8.39
CA LEU A 46 -4.14 -20.05 -9.31
C LEU A 46 -4.21 -18.75 -10.13
N ILE A 47 -4.20 -17.59 -9.47
CA ILE A 47 -4.22 -16.28 -10.16
C ILE A 47 -3.01 -16.13 -11.10
N THR A 48 -1.82 -16.52 -10.65
CA THR A 48 -0.60 -16.43 -11.45
C THR A 48 -0.69 -17.34 -12.68
N GLY A 49 -1.28 -18.53 -12.55
CA GLY A 49 -1.52 -19.41 -13.69
C GLY A 49 -2.37 -18.75 -14.78
N PHE A 50 -3.50 -18.13 -14.40
CA PHE A 50 -4.35 -17.41 -15.35
C PHE A 50 -3.69 -16.14 -15.91
N GLN A 51 -3.04 -15.35 -15.05
CA GLN A 51 -2.38 -14.10 -15.46
C GLN A 51 -1.13 -14.35 -16.31
N ALA A 52 -0.39 -15.43 -16.07
CA ALA A 52 0.78 -15.80 -16.87
C ALA A 52 0.38 -16.13 -18.31
N LEU A 53 -0.74 -16.83 -18.51
CA LEU A 53 -1.28 -17.08 -19.85
C LEU A 53 -1.67 -15.78 -20.55
N ALA A 54 -2.34 -14.85 -19.85
CA ALA A 54 -2.66 -13.53 -20.38
C ALA A 54 -1.43 -12.75 -20.82
N TYR A 55 -0.43 -12.74 -19.94
CA TYR A 55 0.81 -12.03 -20.15
C TYR A 55 1.60 -12.60 -21.33
N ILE A 56 1.69 -13.93 -21.44
CA ILE A 56 2.35 -14.58 -22.58
C ILE A 56 1.58 -14.30 -23.88
N ALA A 57 0.25 -14.37 -23.89
CA ALA A 57 -0.54 -14.07 -25.08
C ALA A 57 -0.34 -12.63 -25.58
N ASN A 58 -0.30 -11.68 -24.65
CA ASN A 58 -0.07 -10.28 -24.94
C ASN A 58 1.39 -10.00 -25.37
N LEU A 59 2.37 -10.69 -24.80
CA LEU A 59 3.76 -10.60 -25.26
C LEU A 59 3.92 -11.17 -26.68
N VAL A 60 3.30 -12.31 -26.96
CA VAL A 60 3.31 -12.93 -28.29
C VAL A 60 2.69 -12.00 -29.33
N SER A 61 1.62 -11.26 -28.99
CA SER A 61 0.99 -10.32 -29.91
C SER A 61 1.82 -9.04 -30.11
N GLN A 62 2.46 -8.51 -29.06
CA GLN A 62 3.31 -7.32 -29.14
C GLN A 62 4.65 -7.54 -29.85
N LEU A 63 5.25 -8.73 -29.69
CA LEU A 63 6.54 -9.09 -30.30
C LEU A 63 6.41 -9.56 -31.76
N ARG A 64 5.20 -9.57 -32.31
CA ARG A 64 4.94 -9.93 -33.71
C ARG A 64 5.09 -8.68 -34.59
N SER A 65 6.23 -8.55 -35.27
CA SER A 65 6.49 -7.46 -36.22
C SER A 65 5.50 -7.50 -37.40
N PRO A 66 5.26 -6.37 -38.12
CA PRO A 66 4.41 -6.33 -39.32
C PRO A 66 4.83 -7.31 -40.43
N ASP A 67 6.11 -7.68 -40.49
CA ASP A 67 6.69 -8.68 -41.40
C ASP A 67 6.50 -10.14 -40.96
N GLY A 68 5.77 -10.40 -39.86
CA GLY A 68 5.58 -11.75 -39.34
C GLY A 68 6.81 -12.37 -38.66
N SER A 69 7.94 -11.64 -38.61
CA SER A 69 9.14 -12.06 -37.86
C SER A 69 8.98 -11.75 -36.38
N ILE A 70 9.07 -12.82 -35.58
CA ILE A 70 9.05 -12.76 -34.12
C ILE A 70 10.50 -12.53 -33.68
N THR A 71 10.82 -11.33 -33.18
CA THR A 71 12.19 -10.97 -32.79
C THR A 71 12.66 -11.64 -31.49
N ALA A 72 11.75 -12.26 -30.72
CA ALA A 72 12.12 -13.13 -29.60
C ALA A 72 10.99 -14.09 -29.17
N ILE A 73 10.86 -15.26 -29.80
CA ILE A 73 10.27 -16.43 -29.14
C ILE A 73 11.03 -17.67 -29.61
N MET A 74 11.75 -18.34 -28.70
CA MET A 74 11.89 -19.81 -28.68
C MET A 74 12.75 -20.29 -27.50
N PRO A 75 12.28 -21.30 -26.74
CA PRO A 75 13.13 -22.31 -26.12
C PRO A 75 13.28 -23.48 -27.11
N PHE A 76 14.04 -23.23 -28.19
CA PHE A 76 14.36 -24.14 -29.31
C PHE A 76 13.37 -24.16 -30.48
N GLU A 77 13.91 -23.99 -31.69
CA GLU A 77 13.29 -23.46 -32.90
C GLU A 77 11.99 -24.11 -33.41
N GLY A 78 11.12 -23.25 -33.94
CA GLY A 78 9.87 -23.55 -34.64
C GLY A 78 9.03 -22.29 -34.66
N THR A 79 8.80 -21.73 -35.85
CA THR A 79 8.08 -20.48 -36.19
C THR A 79 6.63 -20.38 -35.67
N MET A 80 6.21 -21.28 -34.79
CA MET A 80 4.89 -21.41 -34.20
C MET A 80 5.06 -21.55 -32.68
N VAL A 81 4.29 -20.77 -31.92
CA VAL A 81 4.29 -20.78 -30.46
C VAL A 81 3.92 -22.18 -29.93
N SER A 82 4.94 -23.00 -29.63
CA SER A 82 4.73 -24.39 -29.26
C SER A 82 3.98 -24.50 -27.92
N PRO A 83 3.10 -25.50 -27.72
CA PRO A 83 2.48 -25.76 -26.41
C PRO A 83 3.52 -25.91 -25.29
N PHE A 84 4.72 -26.39 -25.63
CA PHE A 84 5.85 -26.48 -24.73
C PHE A 84 6.34 -25.11 -24.23
N PHE A 85 6.41 -24.09 -25.09
CA PHE A 85 6.76 -22.72 -24.68
C PHE A 85 5.73 -22.15 -23.70
N TRP A 86 4.44 -22.35 -23.95
CA TRP A 86 3.37 -21.89 -23.06
C TRP A 86 3.46 -22.51 -21.67
N VAL A 87 3.63 -23.83 -21.60
CA VAL A 87 3.72 -24.56 -20.33
C VAL A 87 5.00 -24.19 -19.58
N SER A 88 6.16 -24.23 -20.25
CA SER A 88 7.45 -23.90 -19.62
C SER A 88 7.51 -22.46 -19.10
N SER A 89 7.06 -21.48 -19.91
CA SER A 89 7.02 -20.08 -19.51
C SER A 89 6.06 -19.84 -18.35
N THR A 90 4.89 -20.49 -18.35
CA THR A 90 3.93 -20.41 -17.24
C THR A 90 4.53 -20.96 -15.95
N VAL A 91 5.19 -22.12 -16.01
CA VAL A 91 5.86 -22.72 -14.84
C VAL A 91 6.97 -21.82 -14.31
N ILE A 92 7.77 -21.19 -15.19
CA ILE A 92 8.83 -20.24 -14.79
C ILE A 92 8.24 -19.02 -14.11
N LEU A 93 7.16 -18.44 -14.65
CA LEU A 93 6.48 -17.28 -14.07
C LEU A 93 5.84 -17.59 -12.71
N ILE A 94 5.21 -18.76 -12.57
CA ILE A 94 4.67 -19.24 -11.29
C ILE A 94 5.82 -19.44 -10.28
N SER A 95 6.88 -20.12 -10.69
CA SER A 95 8.05 -20.40 -9.83
C SER A 95 8.73 -19.11 -9.36
N GLY A 96 8.95 -18.16 -10.27
CA GLY A 96 9.51 -16.86 -9.94
C GLY A 96 8.63 -16.05 -9.00
N THR A 97 7.30 -16.08 -9.19
CA THR A 97 6.36 -15.39 -8.30
C THR A 97 6.31 -16.04 -6.91
N MET A 98 6.35 -17.37 -6.84
CA MET A 98 6.43 -18.12 -5.59
C MET A 98 7.74 -17.87 -4.84
N PHE A 99 8.86 -17.77 -5.55
CA PHE A 99 10.15 -17.44 -4.97
C PHE A 99 10.14 -16.04 -4.34
N VAL A 100 9.62 -15.05 -5.06
CA VAL A 100 9.50 -13.67 -4.54
C VAL A 100 8.57 -13.60 -3.33
N MET A 101 7.46 -14.35 -3.34
CA MET A 101 6.57 -14.44 -2.20
C MET A 101 7.26 -15.05 -0.98
N TRP A 102 7.96 -16.17 -1.18
CA TRP A 102 8.73 -16.82 -0.12
C TRP A 102 9.77 -15.87 0.48
N LEU A 103 10.45 -15.09 -0.37
CA LEU A 103 11.39 -14.05 0.09
C LEU A 103 10.68 -13.00 0.95
N GLY A 104 9.51 -12.53 0.52
CA GLY A 104 8.70 -11.55 1.27
C GLY A 104 8.27 -12.06 2.65
N GLU A 105 7.85 -13.33 2.74
CA GLU A 105 7.52 -13.95 4.01
C GLU A 105 8.75 -14.10 4.91
N ARG A 106 9.91 -14.47 4.35
CA ARG A 106 11.16 -14.56 5.13
C ARG A 106 11.65 -13.21 5.65
N ILE A 107 11.47 -12.14 4.87
CA ILE A 107 11.75 -10.78 5.33
C ILE A 107 10.78 -10.39 6.46
N THR A 108 9.52 -10.83 6.40
CA THR A 108 8.54 -10.54 7.47
C THR A 108 8.85 -11.31 8.75
N ASP A 109 9.28 -12.57 8.65
CA ASP A 109 9.59 -13.42 9.81
C ASP A 109 10.86 -12.98 10.55
N LYS A 110 11.90 -12.60 9.80
CA LYS A 110 13.25 -12.34 10.35
C LYS A 110 13.67 -10.86 10.31
N GLY A 111 12.95 -10.04 9.56
CA GLY A 111 13.27 -8.63 9.34
C GLY A 111 12.36 -7.69 10.12
N ILE A 112 12.29 -6.44 9.64
CA ILE A 112 11.45 -5.37 10.19
C ILE A 112 10.47 -4.98 9.10
N GLY A 113 9.21 -4.71 9.45
CA GLY A 113 8.20 -4.33 8.47
C GLY A 113 7.43 -5.50 7.89
N ASN A 114 6.57 -5.16 6.93
CA ASN A 114 5.92 -6.13 6.05
C ASN A 114 6.86 -6.38 4.85
N GLY A 115 7.38 -7.60 4.73
CA GLY A 115 8.34 -7.96 3.70
C GLY A 115 7.78 -7.86 2.27
N ILE A 116 6.48 -8.09 2.07
CA ILE A 116 5.84 -7.89 0.76
C ILE A 116 5.86 -6.41 0.37
N SER A 117 5.48 -5.54 1.31
CA SER A 117 5.51 -4.08 1.11
C SER A 117 6.91 -3.57 0.81
N LEU A 118 7.93 -4.09 1.51
CA LEU A 118 9.33 -3.79 1.25
C LEU A 118 9.79 -4.22 -0.15
N ILE A 119 9.40 -5.39 -0.62
CA ILE A 119 9.75 -5.85 -1.98
C ILE A 119 9.14 -4.92 -3.04
N ILE A 120 7.90 -4.47 -2.85
CA ILE A 120 7.26 -3.52 -3.78
C ILE A 120 8.02 -2.20 -3.78
N MET A 121 8.35 -1.68 -2.59
CA MET A 121 9.11 -0.44 -2.43
C MET A 121 10.48 -0.54 -3.13
N ILE A 122 11.23 -1.62 -2.89
CA ILE A 122 12.53 -1.85 -3.54
C ILE A 122 12.36 -1.95 -5.06
N GLY A 123 11.31 -2.62 -5.55
CA GLY A 123 11.01 -2.73 -6.97
C GLY A 123 10.70 -1.39 -7.64
N ILE A 124 10.07 -0.45 -6.92
CA ILE A 124 9.83 0.92 -7.39
C ILE A 124 11.13 1.72 -7.38
N ILE A 125 11.89 1.67 -6.27
CA ILE A 125 13.15 2.39 -6.11
C ILE A 125 14.18 1.92 -7.15
N ALA A 126 14.24 0.63 -7.46
CA ALA A 126 15.16 0.08 -8.46
C ALA A 126 14.91 0.63 -9.88
N ARG A 127 13.69 1.12 -10.18
CA ARG A 127 13.33 1.72 -11.47
C ARG A 127 13.60 3.22 -11.54
N LEU A 128 13.72 3.88 -10.38
CA LEU A 128 13.90 5.33 -10.30
C LEU A 128 15.18 5.81 -11.01
N PRO A 129 16.36 5.18 -10.84
CA PRO A 129 17.57 5.60 -11.56
C PRO A 129 17.40 5.54 -13.08
N PHE A 130 16.78 4.48 -13.60
CA PHE A 130 16.54 4.33 -15.03
C PHE A 130 15.56 5.38 -15.56
N ALA A 131 14.51 5.69 -14.80
CA ALA A 131 13.55 6.72 -15.16
C ALA A 131 14.17 8.13 -15.14
N LEU A 132 15.03 8.44 -14.17
CA LEU A 132 15.76 9.71 -14.11
C LEU A 132 16.71 9.88 -15.30
N VAL A 133 17.46 8.84 -15.65
CA VAL A 133 18.36 8.89 -16.81
C VAL A 133 17.57 9.00 -18.10
N GLY A 134 16.46 8.26 -18.22
CA GLY A 134 15.55 8.34 -19.38
C GLY A 134 14.97 9.74 -19.57
N GLU A 135 14.55 10.39 -18.49
CA GLU A 135 14.09 11.78 -18.52
C GLU A 135 15.23 12.74 -18.87
N PHE A 136 16.40 12.57 -18.26
CA PHE A 136 17.55 13.43 -18.51
C PHE A 136 17.96 13.40 -19.99
N ILE A 137 17.95 12.22 -20.62
CA ILE A 137 18.24 12.06 -22.05
C ILE A 137 17.14 12.69 -22.90
N SER A 138 15.85 12.43 -22.62
CA SER A 138 14.75 13.01 -23.39
C SER A 138 14.67 14.54 -23.28
N ARG A 139 15.13 15.11 -22.16
CA ARG A 139 15.20 16.56 -21.94
C ARG A 139 16.41 17.22 -22.60
N LEU A 140 17.45 16.44 -22.91
CA LEU A 140 18.64 16.90 -23.66
C LEU A 140 18.45 16.84 -25.17
N GLU A 141 17.51 16.05 -25.68
CA GLU A 141 17.12 16.09 -27.10
C GLU A 141 16.43 17.41 -27.46
N GLU A 142 16.54 17.83 -28.72
CA GLU A 142 16.26 19.19 -29.24
C GLU A 142 14.83 19.71 -28.97
N GLN A 143 13.87 18.83 -28.62
CA GLN A 143 12.48 19.15 -28.26
C GLN A 143 12.18 19.10 -26.75
N GLY A 144 13.15 18.77 -25.91
CA GLY A 144 12.96 18.44 -24.50
C GLY A 144 12.76 19.63 -23.54
N GLY A 145 12.92 20.87 -24.00
CA GLY A 145 12.86 22.06 -23.14
C GLY A 145 14.14 22.36 -22.35
N GLY A 146 15.17 21.51 -22.44
CA GLY A 146 16.50 21.76 -21.88
C GLY A 146 16.60 21.62 -20.35
N LEU A 147 17.79 21.89 -19.82
CA LEU A 147 18.15 21.67 -18.40
C LEU A 147 17.28 22.48 -17.42
N VAL A 148 16.75 23.64 -17.83
CA VAL A 148 15.90 24.48 -16.98
C VAL A 148 14.56 23.80 -16.68
N TYR A 149 13.93 23.20 -17.69
CA TYR A 149 12.67 22.46 -17.50
C TYR A 149 12.88 21.22 -16.62
N PHE A 150 14.01 20.52 -16.77
CA PHE A 150 14.36 19.39 -15.91
C PHE A 150 14.50 19.78 -14.42
N ILE A 151 15.12 20.93 -14.12
CA ILE A 151 15.25 21.43 -12.74
C ILE A 151 13.88 21.81 -12.16
N ILE A 152 13.03 22.48 -12.93
CA ILE A 152 11.66 22.84 -12.51
C ILE A 152 10.86 21.57 -12.22
N GLU A 153 11.00 20.57 -13.07
CA GLU A 153 10.33 19.29 -12.94
C GLU A 153 10.76 18.56 -11.64
N ILE A 154 12.07 18.47 -11.35
CA ILE A 154 12.56 17.94 -10.06
C ILE A 154 12.02 18.75 -8.87
N ALA A 155 11.95 20.08 -8.98
CA ALA A 155 11.41 20.92 -7.91
C ALA A 155 9.92 20.60 -7.64
N ILE A 156 9.14 20.38 -8.70
CA ILE A 156 7.75 19.92 -8.60
C ILE A 156 7.68 18.53 -7.98
N LEU A 157 8.58 17.60 -8.33
CA LEU A 157 8.63 16.27 -7.72
C LEU A 157 8.81 16.36 -6.20
N VAL A 158 9.81 17.14 -5.76
CA VAL A 158 10.08 17.35 -4.33
C VAL A 158 8.87 17.98 -3.63
N PHE A 159 8.22 18.95 -4.27
CA PHE A 159 6.99 19.55 -3.75
C PHE A 159 5.87 18.52 -3.58
N VAL A 160 5.62 17.67 -4.58
CA VAL A 160 4.61 16.60 -4.52
C VAL A 160 4.95 15.56 -3.46
N ILE A 161 6.23 15.20 -3.30
CA ILE A 161 6.70 14.30 -2.23
C ILE A 161 6.40 14.90 -0.86
N LEU A 162 6.77 16.16 -0.62
CA LEU A 162 6.55 16.84 0.65
C LEU A 162 5.06 16.90 1.00
N LEU A 163 4.25 17.29 0.03
CA LEU A 163 2.80 17.36 0.12
C LEU A 163 2.17 15.98 0.41
N THR A 164 2.71 14.91 -0.19
CA THR A 164 2.30 13.52 0.09
C THR A 164 2.66 13.10 1.52
N ILE A 165 3.88 13.41 1.98
CA ILE A 165 4.32 13.10 3.34
C ILE A 165 3.44 13.83 4.38
N LEU A 166 3.14 15.11 4.16
CA LEU A 166 2.27 15.89 5.03
C LEU A 166 0.87 15.27 5.17
N LEU A 167 0.33 14.71 4.08
CA LEU A 167 -0.95 14.01 4.15
C LEU A 167 -0.85 12.72 4.96
N VAL A 168 0.14 11.87 4.66
CA VAL A 168 0.28 10.56 5.31
C VAL A 168 0.57 10.71 6.81
N GLN A 169 1.34 11.73 7.20
CA GLN A 169 1.62 12.05 8.60
C GLN A 169 0.55 12.92 9.27
N GLY A 170 -0.38 13.48 8.51
CA GLY A 170 -1.47 14.30 9.03
C GLY A 170 -2.25 13.52 10.09
N THR A 171 -2.31 14.04 11.32
CA THR A 171 -3.07 13.42 12.40
C THR A 171 -3.99 14.45 13.07
N ARG A 172 -5.26 14.06 13.26
CA ARG A 172 -6.20 14.78 14.11
C ARG A 172 -6.14 14.19 15.51
N ARG A 173 -5.71 15.02 16.47
CA ARG A 173 -5.56 14.62 17.87
C ARG A 173 -6.88 14.83 18.61
N ILE A 174 -7.50 13.75 19.11
CA ILE A 174 -8.66 13.83 19.99
C ILE A 174 -8.17 13.79 21.45
N PRO A 175 -8.38 14.83 22.26
CA PRO A 175 -7.96 14.82 23.65
C PRO A 175 -8.79 13.82 24.47
N VAL A 176 -8.11 13.01 25.28
CA VAL A 176 -8.69 12.02 26.19
C VAL A 176 -8.18 12.28 27.59
N GLN A 177 -9.06 12.10 28.56
CA GLN A 177 -8.71 12.12 29.97
C GLN A 177 -8.93 10.73 30.56
N TYR A 178 -7.93 10.23 31.26
CA TYR A 178 -8.05 9.01 32.04
C TYR A 178 -8.43 9.38 33.47
N ALA A 179 -9.35 8.60 34.04
CA ALA A 179 -9.79 8.77 35.42
C ALA A 179 -8.58 8.74 36.35
N LYS A 180 -8.45 9.78 37.18
CA LYS A 180 -7.37 9.87 38.17
C LYS A 180 -7.60 8.81 39.23
N ARG A 181 -6.55 8.05 39.57
CA ARG A 181 -6.56 7.20 40.76
C ARG A 181 -5.85 7.97 41.88
N ILE A 182 -6.62 8.46 42.85
CA ILE A 182 -6.05 9.03 44.07
C ILE A 182 -5.60 7.85 44.94
N VAL A 183 -4.31 7.74 45.20
CA VAL A 183 -3.74 6.77 46.13
C VAL A 183 -2.97 7.56 47.19
N GLY A 184 -3.50 7.62 48.40
CA GLY A 184 -2.96 8.46 49.49
C GLY A 184 -3.21 9.97 49.26
N ASN A 185 -2.28 10.81 49.72
CA ASN A 185 -2.38 12.28 49.64
C ASN A 185 -1.69 12.90 48.40
N LYS A 186 -1.24 12.06 47.45
CA LYS A 186 -0.55 12.49 46.23
C LYS A 186 -1.37 12.12 45.00
N GLN A 187 -1.68 13.12 44.19
CA GLN A 187 -2.37 12.92 42.92
C GLN A 187 -1.35 12.41 41.88
N TYR A 188 -1.46 11.14 41.51
CA TYR A 188 -0.76 10.58 40.35
C TYR A 188 -1.73 10.53 39.16
N GLY A 189 -1.29 11.07 38.02
CA GLY A 189 -2.07 11.03 36.78
C GLY A 189 -2.94 12.26 36.54
N GLY A 190 -3.17 12.52 35.25
CA GLY A 190 -3.79 13.75 34.75
C GLY A 190 -3.08 14.36 33.55
N VAL A 191 -2.10 13.67 32.95
CA VAL A 191 -1.55 14.12 31.66
C VAL A 191 -2.66 13.96 30.62
N ARG A 192 -3.02 15.06 29.94
CA ARG A 192 -3.89 15.03 28.78
C ARG A 192 -3.22 14.13 27.74
N GLN A 193 -3.78 12.95 27.53
CA GLN A 193 -3.39 12.11 26.42
C GLN A 193 -4.29 12.44 25.22
N TYR A 194 -3.87 12.04 24.04
CA TYR A 194 -4.68 12.19 22.85
C TYR A 194 -4.66 10.90 22.06
N ILE A 195 -5.76 10.61 21.39
CA ILE A 195 -5.83 9.55 20.38
C ILE A 195 -5.49 10.22 19.04
N PRO A 196 -4.36 9.86 18.40
CA PRO A 196 -4.05 10.35 17.07
C PRO A 196 -4.89 9.58 16.04
N LEU A 197 -5.81 10.26 15.37
CA LEU A 197 -6.48 9.73 14.19
C LEU A 197 -5.75 10.22 12.94
N LYS A 198 -5.12 9.30 12.19
CA LYS A 198 -4.46 9.64 10.92
C LYS A 198 -5.49 10.14 9.90
N VAL A 199 -5.11 11.13 9.08
CA VAL A 199 -5.96 11.67 8.01
C VAL A 199 -6.26 10.60 6.97
N ASN A 200 -5.26 9.78 6.67
CA ASN A 200 -5.41 8.56 5.91
C ASN A 200 -5.13 7.35 6.81
N ALA A 201 -6.17 6.84 7.47
CA ALA A 201 -6.07 5.61 8.24
C ALA A 201 -5.91 4.36 7.36
N ALA A 202 -6.35 4.43 6.11
CA ALA A 202 -6.30 3.32 5.17
C ALA A 202 -4.92 3.06 4.59
N GLY A 203 -3.98 4.00 4.76
CA GLY A 203 -2.65 3.93 4.20
C GLY A 203 -2.70 3.82 2.67
N VAL A 204 -1.90 2.92 2.12
CA VAL A 204 -1.75 2.78 0.67
C VAL A 204 -2.66 1.69 0.08
N MET A 205 -3.25 0.84 0.92
CA MET A 205 -4.02 -0.32 0.47
C MET A 205 -5.19 0.02 -0.48
N PRO A 206 -6.04 1.04 -0.23
CA PRO A 206 -7.12 1.41 -1.15
C PRO A 206 -6.69 1.63 -2.59
N ILE A 207 -5.52 2.23 -2.79
CA ILE A 207 -5.00 2.57 -4.12
C ILE A 207 -4.57 1.29 -4.83
N ILE A 208 -3.94 0.37 -4.10
CA ILE A 208 -3.55 -0.94 -4.61
C ILE A 208 -4.80 -1.75 -5.00
N PHE A 209 -5.86 -1.70 -4.19
CA PHE A 209 -7.16 -2.32 -4.53
C PHE A 209 -7.76 -1.72 -5.81
N ALA A 210 -7.82 -0.39 -5.89
CA ALA A 210 -8.34 0.29 -7.07
C ALA A 210 -7.54 -0.08 -8.33
N GLN A 211 -6.21 -0.11 -8.24
CA GLN A 211 -5.34 -0.45 -9.36
C GLN A 211 -5.48 -1.92 -9.78
N ALA A 212 -5.58 -2.85 -8.82
CA ALA A 212 -5.78 -4.27 -9.13
C ALA A 212 -7.07 -4.51 -9.92
N ILE A 213 -8.15 -3.80 -9.59
CA ILE A 213 -9.42 -3.88 -10.33
C ILE A 213 -9.29 -3.25 -11.71
N MET A 214 -8.62 -2.10 -11.83
CA MET A 214 -8.37 -1.45 -13.14
C MET A 214 -7.51 -2.30 -14.08
N PHE A 215 -6.73 -3.26 -13.57
CA PHE A 215 -5.98 -4.20 -14.40
C PHE A 215 -6.83 -5.33 -14.99
N LEU A 216 -7.98 -5.69 -14.39
CA LEU A 216 -8.80 -6.80 -14.89
C LEU A 216 -9.31 -6.55 -16.33
N PRO A 217 -9.93 -5.40 -16.65
CA PRO A 217 -10.35 -5.11 -18.02
C PRO A 217 -9.19 -5.11 -19.01
N LEU A 218 -8.03 -4.56 -18.63
CA LEU A 218 -6.83 -4.55 -19.47
C LEU A 218 -6.35 -5.96 -19.82
N THR A 219 -6.38 -6.88 -18.85
CA THR A 219 -6.00 -8.27 -19.10
C THR A 219 -6.98 -8.98 -20.03
N VAL A 220 -8.29 -8.74 -19.87
CA VAL A 220 -9.34 -9.32 -20.75
C VAL A 220 -9.27 -8.75 -22.16
N ALA A 221 -9.07 -7.43 -22.29
CA ALA A 221 -8.87 -6.76 -23.56
C ALA A 221 -7.68 -7.31 -24.34
N GLY A 222 -6.60 -7.66 -23.64
CA GLY A 222 -5.41 -8.29 -24.22
C GLY A 222 -5.66 -9.67 -24.83
N PHE A 223 -6.77 -10.35 -24.49
CA PHE A 223 -7.15 -11.64 -25.06
C PHE A 223 -8.10 -11.53 -26.26
N THR A 224 -8.82 -10.40 -26.40
CA THR A 224 -9.80 -10.20 -27.48
C THR A 224 -9.18 -9.39 -28.61
N ASN A 225 -8.88 -10.04 -29.75
CA ASN A 225 -8.40 -9.40 -30.99
C ASN A 225 -9.52 -8.74 -31.82
N THR A 226 -10.76 -8.72 -31.35
CA THR A 226 -11.89 -8.09 -32.03
C THR A 226 -11.92 -6.60 -31.77
N ASP A 227 -12.24 -5.82 -32.82
CA ASP A 227 -12.34 -4.36 -32.82
C ASP A 227 -12.74 -3.81 -31.46
N MET A 228 -11.78 -3.18 -30.78
CA MET A 228 -11.96 -2.61 -29.45
C MET A 228 -13.04 -1.52 -29.51
N SER A 229 -14.28 -1.94 -29.28
CA SER A 229 -15.42 -1.04 -29.08
C SER A 229 -15.07 0.01 -28.03
N GLY A 230 -15.58 1.23 -28.21
CA GLY A 230 -15.15 2.46 -27.52
C GLY A 230 -15.04 2.40 -25.99
N PHE A 231 -15.71 1.44 -25.34
CA PHE A 231 -15.55 1.17 -23.91
C PHE A 231 -14.17 0.57 -23.61
N ILE A 232 -13.76 -0.48 -24.32
CA ILE A 232 -12.49 -1.19 -24.06
C ILE A 232 -11.28 -0.32 -24.44
N SER A 233 -11.37 0.50 -25.48
CA SER A 233 -10.32 1.46 -25.87
C SER A 233 -10.20 2.67 -24.93
N ALA A 234 -11.31 3.12 -24.33
CA ALA A 234 -11.27 4.17 -23.32
C ALA A 234 -10.58 3.71 -22.02
N PHE A 235 -10.70 2.43 -21.67
CA PHE A 235 -10.03 1.83 -20.51
C PHE A 235 -8.65 1.25 -20.80
N SER A 236 -8.26 1.09 -22.07
CA SER A 236 -6.91 0.65 -22.44
C SER A 236 -5.86 1.75 -22.33
N ASN A 237 -6.27 3.02 -22.45
CA ASN A 237 -5.37 4.15 -22.33
C ASN A 237 -5.22 4.57 -20.86
N ILE A 238 -4.11 4.20 -20.23
CA ILE A 238 -3.72 4.59 -18.86
C ILE A 238 -3.68 6.12 -18.67
N ASN A 239 -3.42 6.89 -19.73
CA ASN A 239 -3.40 8.35 -19.68
C ASN A 239 -4.76 8.98 -20.08
N GLY A 240 -5.75 8.16 -20.43
CA GLY A 240 -7.06 8.63 -20.88
C GLY A 240 -7.85 9.30 -19.75
N PHE A 241 -8.62 10.33 -20.09
CA PHE A 241 -9.48 11.03 -19.14
C PHE A 241 -10.45 10.08 -18.42
N TRP A 242 -11.08 9.17 -19.16
CA TRP A 242 -12.04 8.20 -18.60
C TRP A 242 -11.39 7.20 -17.63
N TYR A 243 -10.20 6.68 -17.97
CA TYR A 243 -9.44 5.79 -17.08
C TYR A 243 -9.13 6.49 -15.76
N ASN A 244 -8.59 7.71 -15.83
CA ASN A 244 -8.23 8.49 -14.65
C ASN A 244 -9.45 8.90 -13.82
N MET A 245 -10.57 9.25 -14.46
CA MET A 245 -11.80 9.58 -13.76
C MET A 245 -12.34 8.36 -12.99
N VAL A 246 -12.41 7.18 -13.61
CA VAL A 246 -12.86 5.97 -12.92
C VAL A 246 -11.89 5.57 -11.83
N PHE A 247 -10.58 5.67 -12.08
CA PHE A 247 -9.56 5.42 -11.08
C PHE A 247 -9.69 6.36 -9.86
N PHE A 248 -9.98 7.65 -10.09
CA PHE A 248 -10.27 8.62 -9.03
C PHE A 248 -11.40 8.15 -8.10
N PHE A 249 -12.56 7.86 -8.71
CA PHE A 249 -13.75 7.47 -7.95
C PHE A 249 -13.56 6.14 -7.24
N MET A 250 -12.82 5.21 -7.87
CA MET A 250 -12.50 3.94 -7.27
C MET A 250 -11.61 4.11 -6.04
N ILE A 251 -10.58 4.97 -6.09
CA ILE A 251 -9.76 5.31 -4.93
C ILE A 251 -10.62 5.91 -3.82
N LEU A 252 -11.52 6.84 -4.14
CA LEU A 252 -12.40 7.47 -3.16
C LEU A 252 -13.28 6.42 -2.46
N LEU A 253 -13.94 5.57 -3.24
CA LEU A 253 -14.80 4.50 -2.73
C LEU A 253 -14.02 3.51 -1.86
N PHE A 254 -12.88 3.01 -2.33
CA PHE A 254 -12.08 2.04 -1.57
C PHE A 254 -11.45 2.65 -0.33
N THR A 255 -11.10 3.95 -0.34
CA THR A 255 -10.54 4.60 0.85
C THR A 255 -11.59 4.69 1.95
N TYR A 256 -12.84 5.02 1.60
CA TYR A 256 -13.96 5.00 2.52
C TYR A 256 -14.29 3.61 3.04
N PHE A 257 -14.44 2.67 2.12
CA PHE A 257 -14.76 1.28 2.44
C PHE A 257 -13.71 0.67 3.37
N TYR A 258 -12.43 0.84 3.05
CA TYR A 258 -11.33 0.29 3.83
C TYR A 258 -11.22 0.97 5.22
N THR A 259 -11.37 2.29 5.29
CA THR A 259 -11.33 3.02 6.58
C THR A 259 -12.46 2.58 7.51
N ALA A 260 -13.68 2.45 6.98
CA ALA A 260 -14.85 2.05 7.77
C ALA A 260 -14.74 0.63 8.33
N ILE A 261 -14.01 -0.27 7.66
CA ILE A 261 -13.88 -1.66 8.10
C ILE A 261 -12.70 -1.85 9.05
N THR A 262 -11.57 -1.20 8.77
CA THR A 262 -10.36 -1.35 9.60
C THR A 262 -10.49 -0.71 10.97
N ILE A 263 -11.16 0.44 11.05
CA ILE A 263 -11.39 1.12 12.32
C ILE A 263 -12.81 0.81 12.77
N ASN A 264 -12.93 0.19 13.94
CA ASN A 264 -14.22 0.00 14.61
C ASN A 264 -14.39 1.01 15.76
N PRO A 265 -15.15 2.11 15.57
CA PRO A 265 -15.33 3.13 16.60
C PRO A 265 -15.97 2.60 17.88
N SER A 266 -16.80 1.56 17.77
CA SER A 266 -17.45 0.93 18.92
C SER A 266 -16.45 0.20 19.81
N GLN A 267 -15.52 -0.55 19.20
CA GLN A 267 -14.47 -1.23 19.95
C GLN A 267 -13.52 -0.22 20.61
N MET A 268 -13.10 0.83 19.88
CA MET A 268 -12.26 1.89 20.45
C MET A 268 -12.94 2.57 21.66
N ALA A 269 -14.24 2.85 21.57
CA ALA A 269 -14.99 3.45 22.67
C ALA A 269 -15.12 2.50 23.88
N GLU A 270 -15.29 1.20 23.63
CA GLU A 270 -15.35 0.19 24.69
C GLU A 270 -14.00 0.01 25.39
N ASP A 271 -12.90 -0.04 24.63
CA ASP A 271 -11.55 -0.12 25.16
C ASP A 271 -11.17 1.13 25.95
N MET A 272 -11.59 2.32 25.49
CA MET A 272 -11.46 3.55 26.27
C MET A 272 -12.19 3.45 27.61
N LYS A 273 -13.45 2.97 27.58
CA LYS A 273 -14.26 2.78 28.78
C LYS A 273 -13.62 1.78 29.75
N LYS A 274 -13.09 0.65 29.24
CA LYS A 274 -12.38 -0.37 30.04
C LYS A 274 -11.10 0.18 30.67
N ASN A 275 -10.36 1.02 29.95
CA ASN A 275 -9.14 1.66 30.43
C ASN A 275 -9.41 2.91 31.31
N GLY A 276 -10.67 3.22 31.63
CA GLY A 276 -11.04 4.40 32.43
C GLY A 276 -10.82 5.74 31.72
N GLY A 277 -10.68 5.73 30.39
CA GLY A 277 -10.55 6.90 29.54
C GLY A 277 -11.90 7.43 29.06
N PHE A 278 -12.04 8.75 28.97
CA PHE A 278 -13.21 9.41 28.38
C PHE A 278 -12.81 10.66 27.61
N ILE A 279 -13.64 11.02 26.62
CA ILE A 279 -13.49 12.26 25.86
C ILE A 279 -14.24 13.36 26.63
N PRO A 280 -13.60 14.47 27.01
CA PRO A 280 -14.27 15.59 27.66
C PRO A 280 -15.46 16.08 26.83
N GLY A 281 -16.64 16.19 27.45
CA GLY A 281 -17.87 16.64 26.78
C GLY A 281 -18.68 15.56 26.06
N VAL A 282 -18.22 14.29 26.03
CA VAL A 282 -18.97 13.18 25.41
C VAL A 282 -19.17 12.05 26.42
N LYS A 283 -20.42 11.59 26.59
CA LYS A 283 -20.75 10.49 27.51
C LYS A 283 -20.04 9.18 27.07
N PRO A 284 -19.38 8.44 27.98
CA PRO A 284 -18.72 7.18 27.65
C PRO A 284 -19.67 6.12 27.07
N GLY A 285 -19.19 5.34 26.11
CA GLY A 285 -19.96 4.27 25.46
C GLY A 285 -20.42 4.67 24.06
N ARG A 286 -21.71 4.48 23.75
CA ARG A 286 -22.22 4.66 22.37
C ARG A 286 -22.05 6.08 21.84
N LYS A 287 -22.16 7.10 22.70
CA LYS A 287 -21.92 8.50 22.31
C LYS A 287 -20.46 8.79 21.96
N THR A 288 -19.51 8.13 22.63
CA THR A 288 -18.09 8.18 22.26
C THR A 288 -17.85 7.52 20.89
N ALA A 289 -18.48 6.38 20.62
CA ALA A 289 -18.39 5.71 19.32
C ALA A 289 -18.96 6.59 18.18
N GLU A 290 -20.15 7.15 18.36
CA GLU A 290 -20.79 8.10 17.42
C GLU A 290 -19.90 9.34 17.18
N PHE A 291 -19.22 9.84 18.21
CA PHE A 291 -18.32 10.98 18.06
C PHE A 291 -17.07 10.63 17.24
N ILE A 292 -16.43 9.50 17.55
CA ILE A 292 -15.23 9.03 16.83
C ILE A 292 -15.58 8.76 15.35
N ASP A 293 -16.72 8.12 15.10
CA ASP A 293 -17.21 7.82 13.75
C ASP A 293 -17.47 9.09 12.92
N ASN A 294 -18.16 10.07 13.51
CA ASN A 294 -18.38 11.37 12.87
C ASN A 294 -17.08 12.12 12.57
N VAL A 295 -16.11 12.05 13.49
CA VAL A 295 -14.80 12.69 13.31
C VAL A 295 -14.04 11.99 12.18
N MET A 296 -13.99 10.66 12.16
CA MET A 296 -13.35 9.87 11.11
C MET A 296 -13.96 10.18 9.74
N SER A 297 -15.28 10.10 9.59
CA SER A 297 -15.96 10.34 8.31
C SER A 297 -15.65 11.73 7.73
N LYS A 298 -15.52 12.75 8.60
CA LYS A 298 -15.15 14.12 8.19
C LYS A 298 -13.67 14.28 7.83
N ILE A 299 -12.79 13.46 8.41
CA ILE A 299 -11.36 13.48 8.10
C ILE A 299 -11.07 12.69 6.80
N THR A 300 -11.76 11.57 6.60
CA THR A 300 -11.56 10.68 5.44
C THR A 300 -12.00 11.34 4.13
N LEU A 301 -12.98 12.26 4.15
CA LEU A 301 -13.44 12.96 2.94
C LEU A 301 -12.33 13.75 2.24
N PRO A 302 -11.69 14.74 2.90
CA PRO A 302 -10.58 15.48 2.28
C PRO A 302 -9.37 14.57 2.03
N GLY A 303 -9.11 13.59 2.90
CA GLY A 303 -8.01 12.65 2.72
C GLY A 303 -8.13 11.81 1.44
N SER A 304 -9.30 11.23 1.20
CA SER A 304 -9.58 10.39 0.01
C SER A 304 -9.61 11.19 -1.29
N MET A 305 -10.20 12.38 -1.29
CA MET A 305 -10.19 13.29 -2.45
C MET A 305 -8.77 13.66 -2.85
N PHE A 306 -7.93 13.97 -1.87
CA PHE A 306 -6.54 14.33 -2.12
C PHE A 306 -5.69 13.14 -2.57
N LEU A 307 -5.87 11.96 -1.97
CA LEU A 307 -5.22 10.73 -2.42
C LEU A 307 -5.57 10.41 -3.87
N GLY A 308 -6.84 10.58 -4.25
CA GLY A 308 -7.29 10.42 -5.63
C GLY A 308 -6.63 11.42 -6.58
N LEU A 309 -6.51 12.70 -6.18
CA LEU A 309 -5.85 13.72 -7.00
C LEU A 309 -4.38 13.40 -7.20
N VAL A 310 -3.67 13.06 -6.12
CA VAL A 310 -2.25 12.69 -6.16
C VAL A 310 -2.08 11.50 -7.11
N ALA A 311 -2.89 10.45 -6.99
CA ALA A 311 -2.79 9.25 -7.83
C ALA A 311 -3.00 9.48 -9.34
N ILE A 312 -3.64 10.58 -9.75
CA ILE A 312 -3.88 10.95 -11.16
C ILE A 312 -2.84 11.93 -11.69
N MET A 313 -2.06 12.56 -10.81
CA MET A 313 -0.96 13.44 -11.21
C MET A 313 -0.03 12.84 -12.26
N PRO A 314 0.36 11.54 -12.22
CA PRO A 314 1.21 10.96 -13.26
C PRO A 314 0.64 11.14 -14.66
N ALA A 315 -0.67 10.94 -14.82
CA ALA A 315 -1.29 10.99 -16.14
C ALA A 315 -1.38 12.42 -16.66
N LEU A 316 -1.61 13.39 -15.77
CA LEU A 316 -1.59 14.81 -16.12
C LEU A 316 -0.18 15.26 -16.51
N VAL A 317 0.83 14.83 -15.75
CA VAL A 317 2.23 15.16 -16.01
C VAL A 317 2.73 14.51 -17.30
N ALA A 318 2.31 13.28 -17.60
CA ALA A 318 2.60 12.61 -18.87
C ALA A 318 2.01 13.36 -20.08
N GLN A 319 0.82 13.95 -19.96
CA GLN A 319 0.22 14.76 -21.02
C GLN A 319 0.97 16.08 -21.28
N ILE A 320 1.73 16.58 -20.31
CA ILE A 320 2.55 17.80 -20.41
C ILE A 320 3.91 17.52 -21.09
N GLY A 321 4.19 16.26 -21.47
CA GLY A 321 5.39 15.89 -22.23
C GLY A 321 6.53 15.32 -21.38
N VAL A 322 6.27 14.92 -20.14
CA VAL A 322 7.21 14.16 -19.31
C VAL A 322 7.25 12.70 -19.75
N ASN A 323 8.42 12.06 -19.69
CA ASN A 323 8.53 10.64 -20.00
C ASN A 323 7.59 9.80 -19.12
N GLN A 324 6.82 8.90 -19.72
CA GLN A 324 5.85 8.07 -19.00
C GLN A 324 6.46 7.32 -17.80
N GLN A 325 7.72 6.89 -17.92
CA GLN A 325 8.41 6.19 -16.82
C GLN A 325 8.70 7.12 -15.65
N PHE A 326 9.04 8.37 -15.92
CA PHE A 326 9.32 9.37 -14.90
C PHE A 326 8.03 9.95 -14.32
N ALA A 327 7.01 10.17 -15.15
CA ALA A 327 5.67 10.59 -14.75
C ALA A 327 5.05 9.67 -13.68
N GLN A 328 5.32 8.35 -13.72
CA GLN A 328 4.84 7.42 -12.68
C GLN A 328 5.35 7.73 -11.27
N PHE A 329 6.49 8.42 -11.14
CA PHE A 329 7.03 8.88 -9.87
C PHE A 329 6.42 10.21 -9.42
N TYR A 330 5.77 10.97 -10.32
CA TYR A 330 5.03 12.19 -9.99
C TYR A 330 3.66 11.87 -9.42
N GLY A 331 3.55 11.80 -8.10
CA GLY A 331 2.26 11.67 -7.42
C GLY A 331 1.56 10.32 -7.57
N GLY A 332 2.11 9.37 -8.33
CA GLY A 332 1.43 8.10 -8.59
C GLY A 332 1.31 7.16 -7.39
N THR A 333 0.63 6.03 -7.63
CA THR A 333 0.59 4.88 -6.73
C THR A 333 1.99 4.48 -6.24
N SER A 334 3.00 4.59 -7.12
CA SER A 334 4.39 4.26 -6.80
C SER A 334 4.95 5.13 -5.66
N LEU A 335 4.69 6.44 -5.71
CA LEU A 335 5.15 7.40 -4.70
C LEU A 335 4.42 7.17 -3.37
N LEU A 336 3.10 6.97 -3.42
CA LEU A 336 2.30 6.72 -2.22
C LEU A 336 2.71 5.41 -1.53
N ILE A 337 2.99 4.35 -2.31
CA ILE A 337 3.56 3.10 -1.78
C ILE A 337 4.91 3.37 -1.14
N LEU A 338 5.82 4.09 -1.82
CA LEU A 338 7.14 4.37 -1.30
C LEU A 338 7.05 5.12 0.05
N VAL A 339 6.33 6.23 0.09
CA VAL A 339 6.19 7.05 1.32
C VAL A 339 5.50 6.24 2.42
N GLY A 340 4.43 5.52 2.12
CA GLY A 340 3.69 4.73 3.11
C GLY A 340 4.56 3.64 3.74
N VAL A 341 5.28 2.87 2.92
CA VAL A 341 6.13 1.77 3.41
C VAL A 341 7.36 2.31 4.15
N VAL A 342 7.97 3.40 3.70
CA VAL A 342 9.08 4.05 4.42
C VAL A 342 8.61 4.55 5.79
N LEU A 343 7.44 5.18 5.88
CA LEU A 343 6.92 5.66 7.16
C LEU A 343 6.53 4.50 8.10
N ASP A 344 5.91 3.45 7.58
CA ASP A 344 5.56 2.27 8.38
C ASP A 344 6.81 1.55 8.92
N THR A 345 7.84 1.40 8.09
CA THR A 345 9.11 0.78 8.50
C THR A 345 9.83 1.62 9.53
N LEU A 346 9.90 2.95 9.35
CA LEU A 346 10.45 3.87 10.34
C LEU A 346 9.69 3.81 11.67
N GLN A 347 8.35 3.78 11.63
CA GLN A 347 7.52 3.69 12.82
C GLN A 347 7.75 2.38 13.59
N GLN A 348 7.95 1.27 12.88
CA GLN A 348 8.29 -0.01 13.52
C GLN A 348 9.69 0.01 14.13
N VAL A 349 10.68 0.55 13.43
CA VAL A 349 12.04 0.74 13.96
C VAL A 349 12.01 1.57 15.24
N GLU A 350 11.30 2.70 15.23
CA GLU A 350 11.13 3.56 16.41
C GLU A 350 10.48 2.81 17.57
N SER A 351 9.45 2.01 17.32
CA SER A 351 8.81 1.20 18.37
C SER A 351 9.77 0.19 19.00
N HIS A 352 10.62 -0.47 18.20
CA HIS A 352 11.62 -1.41 18.70
C HIS A 352 12.71 -0.70 19.52
N LEU A 353 13.13 0.49 19.08
CA LEU A 353 14.10 1.33 19.80
C LEU A 353 13.54 1.82 21.14
N LEU A 354 12.28 2.27 21.18
CA LEU A 354 11.60 2.70 22.40
C LEU A 354 11.51 1.57 23.43
N MET A 355 11.16 0.35 23.00
CA MET A 355 11.15 -0.83 23.88
C MET A 355 12.54 -1.13 24.45
N ARG A 356 13.59 -1.01 23.64
CA ARG A 356 14.98 -1.21 24.10
C ARG A 356 15.42 -0.17 25.13
N HIS A 357 14.99 1.09 25.00
CA HIS A 357 15.28 2.14 25.99
C HIS A 357 14.48 1.96 27.29
N TYR A 358 13.30 1.33 27.23
CA TYR A 358 12.49 0.98 28.40
C TYR A 358 13.18 -0.03 29.32
N ASP A 359 13.87 -1.04 28.77
CA ASP A 359 14.63 -2.04 29.53
C ASP A 359 15.85 -1.45 30.28
N GLY A 360 16.41 -0.35 29.77
CA GLY A 360 17.51 0.36 30.42
C GLY A 360 17.09 1.08 31.70
N LEU A 361 15.86 1.62 31.73
CA LEU A 361 15.32 2.36 32.87
C LEU A 361 14.83 1.44 34.01
N THR A 362 14.35 0.23 33.68
CA THR A 362 13.87 -0.74 34.69
C THR A 362 14.99 -1.54 35.37
N LYS A 363 16.17 -1.68 34.74
CA LYS A 363 17.33 -2.34 35.35
C LYS A 363 18.12 -1.48 36.36
N SER A 364 17.99 -0.15 36.32
CA SER A 364 18.72 0.79 37.20
C SER A 364 18.02 1.02 38.55
N GLY A 365 17.47 -0.03 39.16
CA GLY A 365 16.59 0.08 40.34
C GLY A 365 17.02 -0.75 41.55
N ARG A 366 18.32 -0.88 41.84
CA ARG A 366 18.80 -1.39 43.15
C ARG A 366 20.01 -0.60 43.63
N ILE A 367 19.75 0.53 44.30
CA ILE A 367 20.74 1.16 45.18
C ILE A 367 20.80 0.31 46.46
N LYS A 368 21.91 -0.41 46.61
CA LYS A 368 22.26 -1.22 47.79
C LYS A 368 22.50 -0.25 48.94
N GLY A 369 21.66 -0.30 49.98
CA GLY A 369 21.85 0.50 51.20
C GLY A 369 23.16 0.13 51.89
N ARG A 370 24.01 1.12 52.18
CA ARG A 370 25.12 0.98 53.13
C ARG A 370 24.51 0.85 54.52
N SER A 371 24.59 -0.34 55.12
CA SER A 371 24.42 -0.48 56.57
C SER A 371 25.60 0.18 57.26
N SER A 372 25.36 1.33 57.89
CA SER A 372 26.25 1.87 58.92
C SER A 372 26.15 0.97 60.14
N PHE A 373 27.17 0.18 60.41
CA PHE A 373 27.37 -0.42 61.73
C PHE A 373 28.19 0.57 62.56
N SER A 374 27.61 1.04 63.67
CA SER A 374 28.28 1.81 64.71
C SER A 374 28.03 1.11 66.05
N MET A 375 28.95 0.23 66.44
CA MET A 375 29.67 0.20 67.72
C MET A 375 30.59 -1.02 67.74
#